data_AF-Q6BRD3-F1
#
_entry.id   AF-Q6BRD3-F1
#
_cell.length_a   1.000
_cell.length_b   1.000
_cell.length_c   1.000
_cell.angle_alpha   90.00
_cell.angle_beta   90.00
_cell.angle_gamma   90.00
#
_symmetry.space_group_name_H-M   'P 1'
#
loop_
_entity.id
_entity.type
_entity.pdbx_description
1 polymer ?
#
loop_
_entity_poly.entity_id
_entity_poly.type
_entity_poly.pdbx_seq_one_letter_code
_entity_poly.pdbx_strand_id
1 'polypeptide(L)' 'MSGRIPTPKPESKLEQIKKTPAFTIALNATLFAAGVFFIQSPLMEMLVPQL' A
#
# COMPACT_ATOMS: atom_id res chain seq x y z
N MET A 1 24.18 23.70 28.25
CA MET A 1 23.51 22.65 27.45
C MET A 1 22.04 23.01 27.32
N SER A 2 21.62 23.64 26.22
CA SER A 2 20.21 24.01 26.00
C SER A 2 19.47 22.80 25.42
N GLY A 3 18.77 22.06 26.28
CA GLY A 3 17.92 20.94 25.89
C GLY A 3 16.60 21.47 25.32
N ARG A 4 16.53 21.60 24.00
CA ARG A 4 15.25 21.79 23.31
C ARG A 4 14.57 20.41 23.18
N ILE A 5 13.52 20.19 23.96
CA ILE A 5 12.64 19.03 23.78
C ILE A 5 11.88 19.25 22.47
N PRO A 6 12.01 18.37 21.45
CA PRO A 6 11.24 18.50 20.22
C PRO A 6 9.76 18.32 20.55
N THR A 7 8.93 19.28 20.16
CA THR A 7 7.47 19.16 20.28
C THR A 7 6.95 18.11 19.30
N PRO A 8 6.02 17.22 19.70
CA PRO A 8 5.44 16.24 18.79
C PRO A 8 4.74 16.98 17.64
N LYS A 9 5.16 16.73 16.40
CA LYS A 9 4.43 17.20 15.22
C LYS A 9 3.06 16.52 15.22
N PRO A 10 1.95 17.28 15.04
CA PRO A 10 0.64 16.67 14.90
C PRO A 10 0.63 15.76 13.68
N GLU A 11 0.39 14.47 13.90
CA GLU A 11 0.37 13.47 12.83
C GLU A 11 -0.75 13.76 11.85
N SER A 12 -0.43 13.70 10.56
CA SER A 12 -1.43 13.92 9.51
C SER A 12 -2.48 12.80 9.56
N LYS A 13 -3.73 13.12 9.21
CA LYS A 13 -4.81 12.11 9.14
C LYS A 13 -4.44 10.91 8.26
N LEU A 14 -3.65 11.14 7.20
CA LEU A 14 -3.14 10.06 6.35
C LEU A 14 -2.14 9.16 7.08
N GLU A 15 -1.30 9.71 7.94
CA GLU A 15 -0.35 8.94 8.76
C GLU A 15 -1.10 8.12 9.80
N GLN A 16 -2.15 8.68 10.40
CA GLN A 16 -3.01 7.97 11.35
C GLN A 16 -3.74 6.79 10.66
N ILE A 17 -4.29 6.99 9.46
CA ILE A 17 -4.98 5.94 8.70
C ILE A 17 -4.02 4.80 8.35
N LYS A 18 -2.80 5.11 7.88
CA LYS A 18 -1.79 4.10 7.53
C LYS A 18 -1.37 3.20 8.69
N LYS A 19 -1.50 3.68 9.93
CA LYS A 19 -1.18 2.91 11.14
C LYS A 19 -2.31 1.96 11.56
N THR A 20 -3.49 2.05 10.95
CA THR A 20 -4.61 1.18 11.30
C THR A 20 -4.45 -0.21 10.68
N PRO A 21 -4.88 -1.29 11.38
CA PRO A 21 -4.95 -2.63 10.80
C PRO A 21 -5.83 -2.68 9.55
N ALA A 22 -6.90 -1.87 9.52
CA ALA A 22 -7.82 -1.78 8.39
C ALA A 22 -7.12 -1.31 7.10
N PHE A 23 -6.17 -0.38 7.20
CA PHE A 23 -5.40 0.07 6.04
C PHE A 23 -4.62 -1.09 5.41
N THR A 24 -3.92 -1.89 6.22
CA THR A 24 -3.18 -3.06 5.73
C THR A 24 -4.11 -4.10 5.09
N ILE A 25 -5.26 -4.37 5.70
CA ILE A 25 -6.24 -5.31 5.14
C ILE A 25 -6.77 -4.80 3.79
N ALA A 26 -7.19 -3.53 3.73
CA ALA A 26 -7.71 -2.92 2.52
C ALA A 26 -6.66 -2.88 1.41
N LEU A 27 -5.42 -2.54 1.75
CA LEU A 27 -4.29 -2.52 0.81
C LEU A 27 -4.06 -3.91 0.20
N ASN A 28 -3.93 -4.93 1.04
CA ASN A 28 -3.71 -6.31 0.55
C ASN A 28 -4.90 -6.82 -0.25
N ALA A 29 -6.14 -6.57 0.19
CA ALA A 29 -7.33 -6.94 -0.56
C ALA A 29 -7.37 -6.28 -1.95
N THR A 30 -7.02 -5.00 -2.02
CA THR A 30 -6.95 -4.25 -3.28
C THR A 30 -5.87 -4.82 -4.19
N LEU A 31 -4.66 -5.06 -3.66
CA LEU A 31 -3.55 -5.63 -4.42
C LEU A 31 -3.86 -7.05 -4.92
N PHE A 32 -4.53 -7.87 -4.10
CA PHE A 32 -4.98 -9.20 -4.50
C PHE A 32 -5.98 -9.14 -5.65
N ALA A 33 -7.03 -8.31 -5.53
CA ALA A 33 -8.03 -8.15 -6.58
C ALA A 33 -7.39 -7.64 -7.89
N ALA A 34 -6.46 -6.69 -7.79
CA ALA A 34 -5.71 -6.20 -8.94
C ALA A 34 -4.86 -7.30 -9.58
N GLY A 35 -4.18 -8.14 -8.78
CA GLY A 35 -3.42 -9.28 -9.28
C GLY A 35 -4.30 -10.34 -9.97
N VAL A 36 -5.44 -10.67 -9.38
CA VAL A 36 -6.43 -11.59 -9.97
C VAL A 36 -6.97 -11.06 -11.30
N PHE A 37 -7.25 -9.77 -11.37
CA PHE A 37 -7.68 -9.13 -12.62
C PHE A 37 -6.55 -9.13 -13.66
N PHE A 38 -5.32 -8.82 -13.25
CA PHE A 38 -4.16 -8.83 -14.14
C PHE A 38 -3.90 -10.21 -14.74
N ILE A 39 -3.94 -11.28 -13.95
CA ILE A 39 -3.71 -12.66 -14.42
C ILE A 39 -4.80 -13.10 -15.41
N GLN A 40 -6.05 -12.70 -15.18
CA GLN A 40 -7.16 -12.99 -16.09
C GLN A 40 -7.24 -12.02 -17.28
N SER A 41 -6.39 -11.00 -17.31
CA SER A 41 -6.37 -10.02 -18.41
C SER A 41 -5.49 -10.50 -19.56
N PRO A 42 -5.77 -10.08 -20.80
CA PRO A 42 -4.90 -10.36 -21.96
C PRO A 42 -3.47 -9.82 -21.83
N LEU A 43 -3.20 -8.92 -20.87
CA LEU A 43 -1.85 -8.44 -20.59
C LEU A 43 -0.94 -9.56 -20.09
N MET A 44 -1.50 -10.56 -19.40
CA MET A 44 -0.73 -11.71 -18.92
C MET A 44 -0.22 -12.55 -20.10
N GLU A 45 -1.02 -12.72 -21.15
CA GLU A 45 -0.64 -13.44 -22.37
C GLU A 45 0.55 -12.81 -23.10
N MET A 46 0.73 -11.49 -22.99
CA MET A 46 1.89 -10.80 -23.56
C MET A 46 3.20 -11.14 -22.83
N LEU A 47 3.12 -11.60 -21.59
CA LEU A 47 4.27 -12.02 -20.79
C LEU A 47 4.62 -13.50 -20.99
N VAL A 48 3.76 -14.27 -21.67
CA VAL A 48 4.00 -15.68 -21.96
C VAL A 48 5.08 -15.80 -23.04
N PRO A 49 6.19 -16.52 -22.78
CA PRO A 49 7.23 -16.73 -23.78
C PRO A 49 6.67 -17.49 -24.98
N GLN A 50 6.95 -16.97 -26.17
CA GLN A 50 6.66 -17.65 -27.44
C GLN A 50 7.91 -18.43 -27.84
N LEU A 51 8.01 -19.69 -27.42
CA LEU A 51 9.05 -20.65 -27.84
C LEU A 51 8.50 -21.59 -28.91
#